data_AF-A0A3D2EM32-F1
#
_entry.id   AF-A0A3D2EM32-F1
#
_cell.length_a   1.000
_cell.length_b   1.000
_cell.length_c   1.000
_cell.angle_alpha   90.00
_cell.angle_beta   90.00
_cell.angle_gamma   90.00
#
_symmetry.space_group_name_H-M   'P 1'
#
loop_
_entity.id
_entity.type
_entity.pdbx_description
1 polymer ?
#
loop_
_entity_poly.entity_id
_entity_poly.type
_entity_poly.pdbx_seq_one_letter_code
_entity_poly.pdbx_strand_id
1 'polypeptide(L)'
;MTAGLAVTVAKAQDAHVHGEAVLQLVIDDTGALATFKSPAADIVGFERQPETDAEKQAVADALAKLSDFTALITLPEAAGCTIDDAHADFEVEAAGDDHDDHEGHDHHDEDEHHDEDEH
;
A
#
# COMPACT_ATOMS: atom_id res chain seq x y z
N MET A 1 4.93 -20.50 17.66
CA MET A 1 5.52 -19.85 16.48
C MET A 1 4.44 -18.97 15.89
N THR A 2 4.77 -17.73 15.54
CA THR A 2 3.83 -16.80 14.89
C THR A 2 4.06 -16.80 13.38
N ALA A 3 3.02 -16.49 12.61
CA ALA A 3 3.12 -16.26 11.17
C ALA A 3 2.69 -14.82 10.89
N GLY A 4 3.63 -14.01 10.40
CA GLY A 4 3.35 -12.70 9.85
C GLY A 4 3.16 -12.79 8.33
N LEU A 5 2.27 -11.96 7.79
CA LEU A 5 2.13 -11.73 6.36
C LEU A 5 2.24 -10.22 6.09
N ALA A 6 3.09 -9.85 5.14
CA ALA A 6 3.07 -8.52 4.55
C ALA A 6 2.82 -8.66 3.04
N VAL A 7 1.56 -8.52 2.60
CA VAL A 7 1.27 -8.42 1.15
C VAL A 7 1.51 -6.99 0.72
N THR A 8 2.26 -6.78 -0.35
CA THR A 8 2.49 -5.44 -0.91
C THR A 8 2.08 -5.47 -2.37
N VAL A 9 0.88 -4.98 -2.68
CA VAL A 9 0.25 -5.04 -4.02
C VAL A 9 0.80 -3.94 -4.95
N ALA A 10 2.08 -3.63 -4.82
CA ALA A 10 2.95 -3.04 -5.83
C ALA A 10 4.41 -2.94 -5.31
N LYS A 11 5.32 -2.66 -6.25
CA LYS A 11 6.39 -1.63 -6.24
C LYS A 11 6.79 -1.50 -7.71
N ALA A 12 6.72 -0.34 -8.36
CA ALA A 12 6.91 -0.27 -9.82
C ALA A 12 8.33 0.22 -10.22
N GLN A 13 9.35 -0.48 -9.70
CA GLN A 13 10.76 -0.25 -10.03
C GLN A 13 11.32 -1.28 -11.03
N ASP A 14 11.52 -0.81 -12.27
CA ASP A 14 12.11 -1.44 -13.47
C ASP A 14 11.51 -2.78 -14.00
N ALA A 15 11.05 -2.74 -15.26
CA ALA A 15 10.70 -3.90 -16.11
C ALA A 15 9.84 -5.04 -15.48
N HIS A 16 8.65 -4.72 -14.94
CA HIS A 16 7.67 -5.72 -14.50
C HIS A 16 7.15 -6.55 -15.68
N VAL A 17 7.14 -7.88 -15.51
CA VAL A 17 6.50 -8.80 -16.45
C VAL A 17 5.04 -8.95 -16.04
N HIS A 18 4.11 -8.46 -16.88
CA HIS A 18 2.67 -8.69 -16.68
C HIS A 18 2.37 -10.19 -16.63
N GLY A 19 1.62 -10.63 -15.64
CA GLY A 19 1.35 -12.04 -15.36
C GLY A 19 2.42 -12.74 -14.50
N GLU A 20 3.46 -12.03 -14.04
CA GLU A 20 4.45 -12.55 -13.09
C GLU A 20 4.31 -11.89 -11.71
N ALA A 21 3.91 -12.68 -10.72
CA ALA A 21 3.84 -12.28 -9.31
C ALA A 21 4.82 -13.10 -8.47
N VAL A 22 5.42 -12.46 -7.47
CA VAL A 22 6.47 -13.03 -6.63
C VAL A 22 5.93 -13.28 -5.22
N LEU A 23 5.97 -14.54 -4.78
CA LEU A 23 5.75 -14.93 -3.39
C LEU A 23 7.11 -15.30 -2.77
N GLN A 24 7.51 -14.58 -1.73
CA GLN A 24 8.66 -14.92 -0.89
C GLN A 24 8.17 -15.48 0.44
N LEU A 25 8.89 -16.45 0.99
CA LEU A 25 8.58 -17.09 2.27
C LEU A 25 9.87 -17.33 3.05
N VAL A 26 9.98 -16.69 4.21
CA VAL A 26 11.03 -16.90 5.21
C VAL A 26 10.45 -17.70 6.36
N ILE A 27 11.18 -18.69 6.87
CA ILE A 27 10.79 -19.49 8.03
C ILE A 27 12.03 -19.72 8.91
N ASP A 28 11.89 -19.51 10.22
CA ASP A 28 12.92 -19.80 11.22
C ASP A 28 12.31 -20.37 12.52
N ASP A 29 13.11 -20.49 13.59
CA ASP A 29 12.69 -21.03 14.89
C ASP A 29 11.63 -20.15 15.60
N THR A 30 11.48 -18.88 15.20
CA THR A 30 10.52 -17.94 15.78
C THR A 30 9.16 -18.03 15.08
N GLY A 31 9.17 -18.16 13.75
CA GLY A 31 7.96 -18.03 12.96
C GLY A 31 8.16 -18.14 11.44
N ALA A 32 7.17 -17.63 10.72
CA ALA A 32 7.20 -17.46 9.27
C ALA A 32 6.83 -16.02 8.88
N LEU A 33 7.48 -15.51 7.84
CA LEU A 33 7.11 -14.26 7.16
C LEU A 33 6.90 -14.55 5.66
N ALA A 34 5.69 -14.28 5.18
CA ALA A 34 5.38 -14.32 3.75
C ALA A 34 5.24 -12.90 3.19
N THR A 35 5.73 -12.68 1.96
CA THR A 35 5.45 -11.46 1.20
C THR A 35 5.03 -11.77 -0.23
N PHE A 36 3.96 -11.13 -0.70
CA PHE A 36 3.44 -11.28 -2.06
C PHE A 36 3.48 -9.93 -2.77
N LYS A 37 4.09 -9.89 -3.96
CA LYS A 37 4.18 -8.72 -4.84
C LYS A 37 3.62 -9.08 -6.21
N SER A 38 2.71 -8.28 -6.75
CA SER A 38 2.12 -8.43 -8.09
C SER A 38 2.12 -7.07 -8.82
N PRO A 39 2.17 -7.05 -10.16
CA PRO A 39 1.69 -5.91 -10.93
C PRO A 39 0.22 -5.64 -10.62
N ALA A 40 -0.17 -4.36 -10.49
CA ALA A 40 -1.54 -3.96 -10.23
C ALA A 40 -2.48 -4.34 -11.40
N ALA A 41 -1.96 -4.37 -12.63
CA ALA A 41 -2.67 -4.83 -13.82
C ALA A 41 -3.24 -6.26 -13.68
N ASP A 42 -2.55 -7.15 -12.98
CA ASP A 42 -2.96 -8.55 -12.83
C ASP A 42 -4.04 -8.76 -11.75
N ILE A 43 -4.28 -7.74 -10.91
CA ILE A 43 -5.25 -7.78 -9.79
C ILE A 43 -6.48 -6.91 -10.07
N VAL A 44 -6.29 -5.66 -10.52
CA VAL A 44 -7.37 -4.68 -10.76
C VAL A 44 -7.49 -4.22 -12.23
N GLY A 45 -6.58 -4.64 -13.12
CA GLY A 45 -6.63 -4.33 -14.55
C GLY A 45 -5.97 -3.02 -14.98
N PHE A 46 -5.33 -2.28 -14.05
CA PHE A 46 -4.63 -1.02 -14.33
C PHE A 46 -3.46 -0.79 -13.36
N GLU A 47 -2.52 0.09 -13.74
CA GLU A 47 -1.29 0.40 -12.97
C GLU A 47 -1.20 1.88 -12.54
N ARG A 48 -2.33 2.59 -12.60
CA ARG A 48 -2.45 4.03 -12.29
C ARG A 48 -3.23 4.25 -10.99
N GLN A 49 -3.22 5.47 -10.48
CA GLN A 49 -4.11 5.88 -9.39
C GLN A 49 -5.59 5.70 -9.80
N PRO A 50 -6.45 5.09 -8.97
CA PRO A 50 -7.87 4.94 -9.26
C PRO A 50 -8.62 6.29 -9.23
N GLU A 51 -9.11 6.75 -10.38
CA GLU A 51 -9.79 8.05 -10.52
C GLU A 51 -11.30 7.93 -10.28
N THR A 52 -11.92 6.91 -10.86
CA THR A 52 -13.37 6.65 -10.78
C THR A 52 -13.72 5.86 -9.52
N ASP A 53 -14.96 5.98 -9.06
CA ASP A 53 -15.42 5.27 -7.86
C ASP A 53 -15.50 3.75 -8.08
N ALA A 54 -15.61 3.30 -9.34
CA ALA A 54 -15.48 1.90 -9.72
C ALA A 54 -14.04 1.39 -9.59
N GLU A 55 -13.04 2.14 -10.04
CA GLU A 55 -11.62 1.80 -9.84
C GLU A 55 -11.26 1.79 -8.34
N LYS A 56 -11.74 2.78 -7.57
CA LYS A 56 -11.52 2.86 -6.12
C LYS A 56 -12.13 1.68 -5.37
N GLN A 57 -13.37 1.32 -5.71
CA GLN A 57 -14.02 0.14 -5.14
C GLN A 57 -13.28 -1.14 -5.53
N ALA A 58 -12.81 -1.27 -6.78
CA ALA A 58 -12.03 -2.44 -7.21
C ALA A 58 -10.71 -2.61 -6.44
N VAL A 59 -10.01 -1.51 -6.13
CA VAL A 59 -8.83 -1.52 -5.26
C VAL A 59 -9.21 -1.88 -3.82
N ALA A 60 -10.22 -1.25 -3.23
CA ALA A 60 -10.67 -1.58 -1.86
C ALA A 60 -11.10 -3.05 -1.73
N ASP A 61 -11.83 -3.57 -2.71
CA ASP A 61 -12.22 -4.97 -2.84
C ASP A 61 -11.03 -5.93 -3.00
N ALA A 62 -9.94 -5.49 -3.61
CA ALA A 62 -8.73 -6.28 -3.78
C ALA A 62 -7.92 -6.31 -2.48
N LEU A 63 -7.68 -5.15 -1.86
CA LEU A 63 -6.96 -5.05 -0.59
C LEU A 63 -7.68 -5.80 0.53
N ALA A 64 -9.02 -5.71 0.62
CA ALA A 64 -9.81 -6.46 1.61
C ALA A 64 -9.67 -7.99 1.45
N LYS A 65 -9.57 -8.49 0.21
CA LYS A 65 -9.35 -9.93 -0.07
C LYS A 65 -7.91 -10.35 0.19
N LEU A 66 -6.95 -9.47 -0.07
CA LEU A 66 -5.52 -9.77 0.05
C LEU A 66 -5.01 -9.65 1.50
N SER A 67 -5.67 -8.87 2.34
CA SER A 67 -5.46 -8.87 3.81
C SER A 67 -6.06 -10.09 4.50
N ASP A 68 -7.05 -10.78 3.91
CA ASP A 68 -7.53 -12.08 4.42
C ASP A 68 -6.57 -13.20 4.04
N PHE A 69 -5.48 -13.32 4.80
CA PHE A 69 -4.53 -14.41 4.69
C PHE A 69 -5.19 -15.80 4.71
N THR A 70 -6.30 -15.99 5.44
CA THR A 70 -6.96 -17.30 5.55
C THR A 70 -7.68 -17.72 4.27
N ALA A 71 -8.07 -16.75 3.43
CA ALA A 71 -8.57 -17.00 2.08
C ALA A 71 -7.44 -17.29 1.07
N LEU A 72 -6.21 -16.84 1.33
CA LEU A 72 -5.06 -17.02 0.43
C LEU A 72 -4.22 -18.27 0.72
N ILE A 73 -3.89 -18.52 1.99
CA ILE A 73 -2.84 -19.47 2.40
C ILE A 73 -3.32 -20.32 3.59
N THR A 74 -3.46 -21.62 3.34
CA THR A 74 -3.76 -22.61 4.39
C THR A 74 -2.47 -23.01 5.11
N LEU A 75 -2.29 -22.57 6.36
CA LEU A 75 -1.27 -23.13 7.24
C LEU A 75 -1.70 -24.53 7.72
N PRO A 76 -0.84 -25.57 7.64
CA PRO A 76 -1.18 -26.88 8.15
C PRO A 76 -1.17 -26.88 9.69
N GLU A 77 -2.18 -27.47 10.31
CA GLU A 77 -2.34 -27.54 11.79
C GLU A 77 -1.07 -28.07 12.50
N ALA A 78 -0.38 -29.02 11.88
CA ALA A 78 0.87 -29.60 12.37
C ALA A 78 2.06 -28.62 12.48
N ALA A 79 1.97 -27.42 11.89
CA ALA A 79 2.97 -26.36 12.07
C ALA A 79 2.80 -25.57 13.38
N GLY A 80 1.62 -25.63 14.03
CA GLY A 80 1.37 -24.93 15.30
C GLY A 80 1.49 -23.40 15.21
N CYS A 81 1.32 -22.83 14.02
CA CYS A 81 1.44 -21.40 13.77
C CYS A 81 0.10 -20.67 13.92
N THR A 82 0.13 -19.48 14.50
CA THR A 82 -1.00 -18.52 14.53
C THR A 82 -0.64 -17.28 13.72
N ILE A 83 -1.61 -16.72 13.01
CA ILE A 83 -1.46 -15.44 12.29
C ILE A 83 -1.33 -14.32 13.32
N ASP A 84 -0.33 -13.46 13.13
CA ASP A 84 0.00 -12.35 14.06
C ASP A 84 -0.34 -10.99 13.43
N ASP A 85 -0.01 -10.81 12.15
CA ASP A 85 -0.39 -9.67 11.32
C ASP A 85 -0.65 -10.09 9.86
N ALA A 86 -1.53 -9.36 9.17
CA ALA A 86 -1.81 -9.50 7.75
C ALA A 86 -2.36 -8.18 7.16
N HIS A 87 -1.61 -7.56 6.25
CA HIS A 87 -1.97 -6.33 5.55
C HIS A 87 -1.76 -6.44 4.04
N ALA A 88 -2.40 -5.55 3.27
CA ALA A 88 -2.25 -5.39 1.84
C ALA A 88 -2.33 -3.92 1.43
N ASP A 89 -1.30 -3.43 0.73
CA ASP A 89 -1.17 -2.03 0.27
C ASP A 89 -1.19 -1.90 -1.26
N PHE A 90 -1.69 -0.79 -1.80
CA PHE A 90 -1.66 -0.46 -3.23
C PHE A 90 -0.72 0.74 -3.47
N GLU A 91 0.51 0.47 -3.91
CA GLU A 91 1.44 1.53 -4.30
C GLU A 91 1.27 1.90 -5.79
N VAL A 92 1.53 3.17 -6.11
CA VAL A 92 1.63 3.67 -7.48
C VAL A 92 2.86 4.57 -7.54
N GLU A 93 3.72 4.43 -8.55
CA GLU A 93 4.82 5.38 -8.73
C GLU A 93 4.22 6.73 -9.12
N ALA A 94 4.26 7.71 -8.21
CA ALA A 94 3.94 9.08 -8.54
C ALA A 94 4.89 9.57 -9.64
N ALA A 95 4.36 10.25 -10.66
CA ALA A 95 5.14 10.74 -11.80
C ALA A 95 5.94 12.01 -11.46
N GLY A 96 6.75 11.93 -10.40
CA GLY A 96 7.46 13.03 -9.77
C GLY A 96 6.58 13.84 -8.82
N ASP A 97 6.55 13.46 -7.55
CA ASP A 97 6.05 14.32 -6.48
C ASP A 97 6.89 14.13 -5.21
N ASP A 98 7.54 15.21 -4.78
CA ASP A 98 8.44 15.27 -3.61
C ASP A 98 7.67 15.93 -2.47
N HIS A 99 6.64 15.22 -1.97
CA HIS A 99 5.69 15.78 -1.02
C HIS A 99 6.24 15.75 0.41
N ASP A 100 6.96 16.83 0.72
CA ASP A 100 7.55 17.13 2.03
C ASP A 100 6.51 17.16 3.16
N ASP A 101 6.94 16.78 4.37
CA ASP A 101 6.05 16.54 5.51
C ASP A 101 5.79 17.86 6.27
N HIS A 102 4.62 18.47 6.04
CA HIS A 102 4.26 19.78 6.56
C HIS A 102 2.95 19.77 7.38
N GLU A 103 3.06 19.27 8.61
CA GLU A 103 2.24 19.80 9.71
C GLU A 103 2.47 21.31 9.86
N GLY A 104 1.39 22.08 10.07
CA GLY A 104 1.52 23.54 10.19
C GLY A 104 0.20 24.29 10.25
N HIS A 105 -0.57 24.11 11.33
CA HIS A 105 -1.61 25.08 11.66
C HIS A 105 -0.97 26.36 12.18
N ASP A 106 -1.18 27.49 11.50
CA ASP A 106 -1.37 28.75 12.19
C ASP A 106 -2.24 29.72 11.37
N HIS A 107 -3.35 30.16 11.96
CA HIS A 107 -4.15 31.28 11.47
C HIS A 107 -3.96 32.42 12.46
N HIS A 108 -3.16 33.41 12.08
CA HIS A 108 -2.96 34.62 12.86
C HIS A 108 -3.51 35.82 12.07
N ASP A 109 -4.62 36.38 12.57
CA ASP A 109 -5.09 37.70 12.17
C ASP A 109 -4.19 38.77 12.80
N GLU A 110 -3.71 39.73 12.02
CA GLU A 110 -3.26 41.04 12.52
C GLU A 110 -3.75 42.14 11.56
N ASP A 111 -4.54 43.08 12.08
CA ASP A 111 -4.89 44.35 11.43
C ASP A 111 -3.69 45.32 11.46
N GLU A 112 -3.55 46.20 10.44
CA GLU A 112 -3.50 47.67 10.60
C GLU A 112 -3.30 48.41 9.24
N HIS A 113 -3.02 49.72 9.25
CA HIS A 113 -3.42 50.68 8.21
C HIS A 113 -2.28 51.55 7.58
N HIS A 114 -2.68 52.36 6.58
CA HIS A 114 -2.07 53.61 6.03
C HIS A 114 -1.03 53.54 4.87
N ASP A 115 -1.37 54.26 3.77
CA ASP A 115 -0.77 55.50 3.20
C ASP A 115 0.78 55.66 3.06
N GLU A 116 1.35 56.44 2.11
CA GLU A 116 0.76 57.40 1.13
C GLU A 116 0.60 56.82 -0.30
N ASP A 117 1.31 57.11 -1.40
CA ASP A 117 2.45 57.99 -1.79
C ASP A 117 2.34 58.31 -3.32
N GLU A 118 3.18 59.17 -3.91
CA GLU A 118 3.09 59.66 -5.31
C GLU A 118 3.85 58.81 -6.36
N HIS A 119 3.31 58.71 -7.60
CA HIS A 119 4.01 58.97 -8.89
C HIS A 119 3.08 58.95 -10.12
#